data_AF-A0A5N4DAQ8-F1
#
_entry.id   AF-A0A5N4DAQ8-F1
#
_cell.length_a   1.000
_cell.length_b   1.000
_cell.length_c   1.000
_cell.angle_alpha   90.00
_cell.angle_beta   90.00
_cell.angle_gamma   90.00
#
_symmetry.space_group_name_H-M   'P 1'
#
loop_
_entity.id
_entity.type
_entity.pdbx_description
1 polymer ?
#
loop_
_entity_poly.entity_id
_entity_poly.type
_entity_poly.pdbx_seq_one_letter_code
_entity_poly.pdbx_strand_id
1 'polypeptide(L)'
;TLLQYASNKNASEHIVYLLEVYRLAIQSFASARPYLTTECEDVLLVLGRLVLSCFELLLSVSENELPCETWVLFLQSLQESHDALLEFGNNNLQILVHVTKEGVWKNPILLKILSQQPVETEEVNKLIAQEGPFFLQMRIKHLLKSNCIPQATALSKLCAESKEISNVSSFQQAYITCLCSILPNEDAIKEIAKVDCKEVLDIICNLESEGQDNTAFVLCTTYLTQQLQTASVYCSWELTLFWSKLQRRIDPSVDTFLERCRQFGVIAKTQQHLFCLIRVIQTEVSNLCFLC
;
A
#
# COMPACT_ATOMS: atom_id res chain seq x y z
N THR A 1 -17.82 9.45 26.18
CA THR A 1 -17.87 8.72 27.47
C THR A 1 -16.50 8.65 28.11
N LEU A 2 -16.39 8.50 29.43
CA LEU A 2 -15.11 8.29 30.14
C LEU A 2 -14.21 7.18 29.53
N LEU A 3 -14.82 6.22 28.82
CA LEU A 3 -14.13 5.18 28.03
C LEU A 3 -13.35 5.72 26.81
N GLN A 4 -13.86 6.74 26.11
CA GLN A 4 -13.10 7.41 25.03
C GLN A 4 -11.95 8.25 25.59
N TYR A 5 -12.12 8.85 26.77
CA TYR A 5 -11.07 9.64 27.42
C TYR A 5 -9.95 8.76 27.98
N ALA A 6 -10.28 7.57 28.52
CA ALA A 6 -9.32 6.58 28.98
C ALA A 6 -8.59 5.85 27.83
N SER A 7 -9.27 5.61 26.69
CA SER A 7 -8.65 5.01 25.51
C SER A 7 -7.61 5.94 24.87
N ASN A 8 -7.89 7.24 24.77
CA ASN A 8 -6.95 8.20 24.19
C ASN A 8 -5.74 8.49 25.10
N LYS A 9 -5.93 8.52 26.42
CA LYS A 9 -4.82 8.76 27.36
C LYS A 9 -3.82 7.61 27.38
N ASN A 10 -4.32 6.37 27.40
CA ASN A 10 -3.48 5.17 27.32
C ASN A 10 -2.75 5.06 25.97
N ALA A 11 -3.39 5.48 24.87
CA ALA A 11 -2.76 5.47 23.54
C ALA A 11 -1.65 6.54 23.41
N SER A 12 -1.89 7.76 23.89
CA SER A 12 -0.89 8.84 23.90
C SER A 12 0.32 8.50 24.78
N GLU A 13 0.09 7.99 25.99
CA GLU A 13 1.18 7.54 26.89
C GLU A 13 1.98 6.38 26.27
N HIS A 14 1.31 5.45 25.57
CA HIS A 14 1.97 4.36 24.87
C HIS A 14 2.82 4.83 23.69
N ILE A 15 2.35 5.81 22.91
CA ILE A 15 3.12 6.39 21.79
C ILE A 15 4.37 7.10 22.30
N VAL A 16 4.26 7.86 23.40
CA VAL A 16 5.41 8.52 24.04
C VAL A 16 6.45 7.49 24.48
N TYR A 17 6.02 6.39 25.10
CA TYR A 17 6.92 5.30 25.48
C TYR A 17 7.61 4.67 24.27
N LEU A 18 6.88 4.37 23.20
CA LEU A 18 7.46 3.81 21.99
C LEU A 18 8.47 4.75 21.32
N LEU A 19 8.17 6.06 21.29
CA LEU A 19 9.08 7.06 20.74
C LEU A 19 10.40 7.07 21.52
N GLU A 20 10.33 6.98 22.86
CA GLU A 20 11.50 6.91 23.73
C GLU A 20 12.30 5.61 23.52
N VAL A 21 11.62 4.48 23.29
CA VAL A 21 12.28 3.21 22.93
C VAL A 21 13.09 3.36 21.64
N TYR A 22 12.50 3.95 20.59
CA TYR A 22 13.23 4.18 19.34
C TYR A 22 14.38 5.17 19.51
N ARG A 23 14.18 6.23 20.29
CA ARG A 23 15.23 7.21 20.62
C ARG A 23 16.45 6.51 21.22
N LEU A 24 16.23 5.73 22.28
CA LEU A 24 17.27 5.00 22.99
C LEU A 24 17.91 3.92 22.12
N ALA A 25 17.13 3.20 21.31
CA ALA A 25 17.66 2.17 20.42
C ALA A 25 18.58 2.77 19.34
N ILE A 26 18.19 3.88 18.72
CA ILE A 26 18.99 4.57 17.71
C ILE A 26 20.28 5.12 18.33
N GLN A 27 20.16 5.78 19.49
CA GLN A 27 21.31 6.31 20.22
C GLN A 27 22.28 5.21 20.67
N SER A 28 21.74 4.08 21.13
CA SER A 28 22.54 2.92 21.54
C SER A 28 23.26 2.30 20.36
N PHE A 29 22.60 2.19 19.20
CA PHE A 29 23.24 1.72 17.98
C PHE A 29 24.38 2.66 17.56
N ALA A 30 24.15 3.97 17.53
CA ALA A 30 25.16 4.97 17.19
C ALA A 30 26.36 4.91 18.15
N SER A 31 26.11 4.77 19.46
CA SER A 31 27.16 4.64 20.48
C SER A 31 27.95 3.34 20.37
N ALA A 32 27.29 2.25 19.95
CA ALA A 32 27.92 0.96 19.72
C ALA A 32 28.70 0.91 18.40
N ARG A 33 28.42 1.81 17.44
CA ARG A 33 28.98 1.81 16.09
C ARG A 33 30.50 1.64 16.01
N PRO A 34 31.33 2.29 16.86
CA PRO A 34 32.79 2.13 16.83
C PRO A 34 33.27 0.70 17.12
N TYR A 35 32.45 -0.11 17.81
CA TYR A 35 32.76 -1.48 18.19
C TYR A 35 32.19 -2.52 17.21
N LEU A 36 31.46 -2.07 16.17
CA LEU A 36 30.82 -2.92 15.17
C LEU A 36 31.61 -2.93 13.86
N THR A 37 31.71 -4.10 13.24
CA THR A 37 32.36 -4.26 11.93
C THR A 37 31.63 -3.45 10.86
N THR A 38 32.37 -2.63 10.12
CA THR A 38 31.84 -1.68 9.13
C THR A 38 31.16 -2.33 7.94
N GLU A 39 31.61 -3.51 7.52
CA GLU A 39 31.13 -4.24 6.34
C GLU A 39 30.18 -5.39 6.70
N CYS A 40 29.76 -5.50 7.96
CA CYS A 40 28.82 -6.54 8.36
C CYS A 40 27.40 -6.19 7.90
N GLU A 41 26.87 -6.97 6.94
CA GLU A 41 25.52 -6.79 6.40
C GLU A 41 24.45 -6.82 7.49
N ASP A 42 24.58 -7.70 8.48
CA ASP A 42 23.64 -7.81 9.60
C ASP A 42 23.58 -6.52 10.43
N VAL A 43 24.73 -5.87 10.65
CA VAL A 43 24.80 -4.59 11.37
C VAL A 43 24.06 -3.50 10.60
N LEU A 44 24.28 -3.42 9.29
CA LEU A 44 23.60 -2.44 8.42
C LEU A 44 22.09 -2.71 8.35
N LEU A 45 21.70 -3.99 8.30
CA LEU A 45 20.32 -4.44 8.25
C LEU A 45 19.57 -4.13 9.55
N VAL A 46 20.21 -4.28 10.72
CA VAL A 46 19.62 -3.91 12.02
C VAL A 46 19.26 -2.43 12.04
N LEU A 47 20.18 -1.55 11.65
CA LEU A 47 19.89 -0.11 11.57
C LEU A 47 18.80 0.18 10.54
N GLY A 48 18.87 -0.45 9.37
CA GLY A 48 17.84 -0.31 8.34
C GLY A 48 16.45 -0.64 8.89
N ARG A 49 16.28 -1.79 9.55
CA ARG A 49 15.01 -2.17 10.17
C ARG A 49 14.57 -1.20 11.27
N LEU A 50 15.50 -0.72 12.08
CA LEU A 50 15.22 0.26 13.12
C LEU A 50 14.70 1.58 12.54
N VAL A 51 15.32 2.06 11.46
CA VAL A 51 14.90 3.27 10.73
C VAL A 51 13.46 3.11 10.21
N LEU A 52 13.18 2.00 9.55
CA LEU A 52 11.87 1.72 8.98
C LEU A 52 10.79 1.62 10.06
N SER A 53 11.06 0.87 11.12
CA SER A 53 10.13 0.68 12.23
C SER A 53 9.86 2.00 12.98
N CYS A 54 10.88 2.85 13.14
CA CYS A 54 10.72 4.19 13.69
C CYS A 54 9.86 5.08 12.78
N PHE A 55 10.08 5.05 11.46
CA PHE A 55 9.25 5.78 10.51
C PHE A 55 7.78 5.33 10.57
N GLU A 56 7.50 4.03 10.67
CA GLU A 56 6.13 3.51 10.79
C GLU A 56 5.40 4.09 12.01
N LEU A 57 6.09 4.15 13.15
CA LEU A 57 5.56 4.80 14.35
C LEU A 57 5.25 6.26 14.05
N LEU A 58 6.24 7.00 13.52
CA LEU A 58 6.14 8.43 13.24
C LEU A 58 4.99 8.81 12.30
N LEU A 59 4.65 7.95 11.32
CA LEU A 59 3.47 8.16 10.46
C LEU A 59 2.16 8.23 11.26
N SER A 60 2.09 7.53 12.40
CA SER A 60 0.91 7.41 13.25
C SER A 60 0.87 8.42 14.40
N VAL A 61 1.95 9.19 14.61
CA VAL A 61 2.04 10.20 15.66
C VAL A 61 1.39 11.49 15.18
N SER A 62 0.38 11.96 15.91
CA SER A 62 -0.06 13.35 15.79
C SER A 62 0.91 14.24 16.56
N GLU A 63 1.53 15.22 15.88
CA GLU A 63 2.45 16.17 16.53
C GLU A 63 1.79 16.95 17.68
N ASN A 64 0.45 17.06 17.69
CA ASN A 64 -0.30 17.71 18.76
C ASN A 64 -0.47 16.84 20.02
N GLU A 65 -0.16 15.54 19.93
CA GLU A 65 -0.32 14.57 21.02
C GLU A 65 0.96 14.33 21.83
N LEU A 66 2.08 14.90 21.38
CA LEU A 66 3.38 14.75 22.05
C LEU A 66 3.73 15.97 22.92
N PRO A 67 4.25 15.76 24.14
CA PRO A 67 4.89 16.83 24.90
C PRO A 67 6.06 17.43 24.12
N CYS A 68 6.12 18.77 24.02
CA CYS A 68 7.17 19.47 23.26
C CYS A 68 8.58 19.05 23.69
N GLU A 69 8.81 18.87 24.98
CA GLU A 69 10.12 18.47 25.53
C GLU A 69 10.55 17.08 25.01
N THR A 70 9.64 16.09 25.03
CA THR A 70 9.92 14.75 24.49
C THR A 70 10.24 14.80 23.01
N TRP A 71 9.50 15.59 22.23
CA TRP A 71 9.75 15.72 20.80
C TRP A 71 11.11 16.38 20.51
N VAL A 72 11.44 17.48 21.20
CA VAL A 72 12.74 18.16 21.04
C VAL A 72 13.91 17.23 21.40
N LEU A 73 13.79 16.48 22.51
CA LEU A 73 14.81 15.50 22.90
C LEU A 73 14.97 14.39 21.87
N PHE A 74 13.86 13.92 21.28
CA PHE A 74 13.89 12.94 20.20
C PHE A 74 14.64 13.48 18.97
N LEU A 75 14.29 14.69 18.50
CA LEU A 75 14.92 15.33 17.35
C LEU A 75 16.43 15.54 17.56
N GLN A 76 16.82 16.02 18.75
CA GLN A 76 18.23 16.23 19.08
C GLN A 76 18.99 14.89 19.08
N SER A 77 18.45 13.88 19.76
CA SER A 77 19.07 12.55 19.83
C SER A 77 19.20 11.89 18.45
N LEU A 78 18.23 12.13 17.56
CA LEU A 78 18.25 11.62 16.19
C LEU A 78 19.34 12.30 15.35
N GLN A 79 19.46 13.63 15.46
CA GLN A 79 20.51 14.40 14.78
C GLN A 79 21.91 13.98 15.27
N GLU A 80 22.13 13.91 16.58
CA GLU A 80 23.41 13.49 17.16
C GLU A 80 23.79 12.06 16.74
N SER A 81 22.81 11.15 16.72
CA SER A 81 23.03 9.76 16.27
C SER A 81 23.33 9.70 14.77
N HIS A 82 22.71 10.54 13.96
CA HIS A 82 23.00 10.64 12.54
C HIS A 82 24.41 11.14 12.29
N ASP A 83 24.82 12.22 12.95
CA ASP A 83 26.16 12.81 12.82
C ASP A 83 27.23 11.79 13.24
N ALA A 84 27.03 11.08 14.35
CA ALA A 84 27.93 10.03 14.79
C ALA A 84 28.04 8.86 13.79
N LEU A 85 26.94 8.46 13.15
CA LEU A 85 26.94 7.38 12.16
C LEU A 85 27.54 7.79 10.81
N LEU A 86 27.43 9.08 10.46
CA LEU A 86 28.03 9.65 9.25
C LEU A 86 29.55 9.56 9.26
N GLU A 87 30.19 9.69 10.44
CA GLU A 87 31.65 9.49 10.58
C GLU A 87 32.10 8.08 10.13
N PHE A 88 31.18 7.11 10.16
CA PHE A 88 31.40 5.74 9.69
C PHE A 88 30.80 5.47 8.30
N GLY A 89 30.47 6.51 7.54
CA GLY A 89 29.91 6.43 6.19
C GLY A 89 28.47 5.94 6.13
N ASN A 90 27.73 5.92 7.26
CA ASN A 90 26.36 5.45 7.28
C ASN A 90 25.36 6.62 7.27
N ASN A 91 24.54 6.68 6.22
CA ASN A 91 23.59 7.75 5.99
C ASN A 91 22.12 7.32 6.19
N ASN A 92 21.86 6.14 6.74
CA ASN A 92 20.51 5.55 6.78
C ASN A 92 19.52 6.36 7.64
N LEU A 93 20.00 7.12 8.64
CA LEU A 93 19.15 7.98 9.47
C LEU A 93 18.72 9.28 8.79
N GLN A 94 19.33 9.66 7.67
CA GLN A 94 19.09 10.96 7.02
C GLN A 94 17.62 11.23 6.74
N ILE A 95 16.89 10.19 6.31
CA ILE A 95 15.46 10.30 6.02
C ILE A 95 14.66 10.66 7.26
N LEU A 96 14.92 10.04 8.41
CA LEU A 96 14.23 10.36 9.66
C LEU A 96 14.56 11.78 10.12
N VAL A 97 15.82 12.19 10.03
CA VAL A 97 16.24 13.57 10.32
C VAL A 97 15.49 14.57 9.43
N HIS A 98 15.40 14.28 8.14
CA HIS A 98 14.74 15.17 7.19
C HIS A 98 13.24 15.30 7.44
N VAL A 99 12.51 14.17 7.49
CA VAL A 99 11.04 14.18 7.63
C VAL A 99 10.58 14.72 8.98
N THR A 100 11.38 14.57 10.04
CA THR A 100 10.99 15.04 11.37
C THR A 100 11.29 16.52 11.60
N LYS A 101 12.23 17.11 10.85
CA LYS A 101 12.59 18.53 10.95
C LYS A 101 11.44 19.46 10.54
N GLU A 102 10.76 19.16 9.44
CA GLU A 102 9.60 19.92 8.96
C GLU A 102 8.29 19.39 9.53
N GLY A 103 8.28 18.11 9.93
CA GLY A 103 7.11 17.36 10.37
C GLY A 103 6.75 16.28 9.36
N VAL A 104 6.38 15.11 9.86
CA VAL A 104 6.31 13.86 9.08
C VAL A 104 5.39 13.99 7.87
N TRP A 105 4.31 14.76 7.98
CA TRP A 105 3.34 15.01 6.92
C TRP A 105 3.34 16.46 6.41
N LYS A 106 4.31 17.28 6.82
CA LYS A 106 4.29 18.74 6.64
C LYS A 106 5.15 19.26 5.49
N ASN A 107 5.88 18.37 4.80
CA ASN A 107 6.62 18.76 3.61
C ASN A 107 5.66 19.45 2.60
N PRO A 108 6.00 20.65 2.08
CA PRO A 108 5.07 21.45 1.29
C PRO A 108 4.69 20.78 -0.03
N ILE A 109 5.60 20.03 -0.64
CA ILE A 109 5.34 19.28 -1.87
C ILE A 109 4.41 18.11 -1.58
N LEU A 110 4.67 17.37 -0.51
CA LEU A 110 3.78 16.30 -0.04
C LEU A 110 2.38 16.85 0.24
N LEU A 111 2.25 17.97 0.95
CA LEU A 111 0.95 18.59 1.24
C LEU A 111 0.20 18.99 -0.04
N LYS A 112 0.88 19.55 -1.05
CA LYS A 112 0.25 19.83 -2.35
C LYS A 112 -0.28 18.53 -3.00
N ILE A 113 0.51 17.45 -3.00
CA ILE A 113 0.10 16.15 -3.54
C ILE A 113 -1.14 15.61 -2.80
N LEU A 114 -1.10 15.57 -1.46
CA LEU A 114 -2.19 15.02 -0.64
C LEU A 114 -3.47 15.86 -0.75
N SER A 115 -3.34 17.17 -0.98
CA SER A 115 -4.46 18.08 -1.25
C SER A 115 -4.88 18.12 -2.73
N GLN A 116 -4.27 17.28 -3.59
CA GLN A 116 -4.54 17.17 -5.02
C GLN A 116 -4.35 18.49 -5.79
N GLN A 117 -3.44 19.34 -5.30
CA GLN A 117 -3.01 20.55 -5.99
C GLN A 117 -2.00 20.19 -7.11
N PRO A 118 -1.90 21.01 -8.16
CA PRO A 118 -0.88 20.82 -9.19
C PRO A 118 0.52 20.98 -8.58
N VAL A 119 1.42 20.06 -8.94
CA VAL A 119 2.82 20.05 -8.50
C VAL A 119 3.70 19.89 -9.73
N GLU A 120 4.81 20.63 -9.78
CA GLU A 120 5.75 20.54 -10.88
C GLU A 120 6.50 19.20 -10.84
N THR A 121 6.74 18.61 -12.02
CA THR A 121 7.44 17.31 -12.13
C THR A 121 8.81 17.32 -11.46
N GLU A 122 9.53 18.45 -11.51
CA GLU A 122 10.85 18.56 -10.86
C GLU A 122 10.73 18.55 -9.33
N GLU A 123 9.70 19.19 -8.74
CA GLU A 123 9.44 19.16 -7.30
C GLU A 123 9.12 17.72 -6.84
N VAL A 124 8.31 17.00 -7.63
CA VAL A 124 7.97 15.59 -7.38
C VAL A 124 9.21 14.70 -7.44
N ASN A 125 10.05 14.85 -8.47
CA ASN A 125 11.26 14.05 -8.63
C ASN A 125 12.22 14.27 -7.46
N LYS A 126 12.34 15.51 -6.97
CA LYS A 126 13.12 15.82 -5.76
C LYS A 126 12.58 15.10 -4.53
N LEU A 127 11.26 15.12 -4.31
CA LEU A 127 10.64 14.40 -3.20
C LEU A 127 10.91 12.88 -3.30
N ILE A 128 10.76 12.30 -4.49
CA ILE A 128 11.00 10.87 -4.71
C ILE A 128 12.46 10.49 -4.48
N ALA A 129 13.41 11.28 -5.01
CA ALA A 129 14.84 11.05 -4.83
C ALA A 129 15.25 11.19 -3.35
N GLN A 130 14.59 12.08 -2.62
CA GLN A 130 14.87 12.35 -1.21
C GLN A 130 14.30 11.29 -0.27
N GLU A 131 13.04 10.91 -0.43
CA GLU A 131 12.40 9.92 0.45
C GLU A 131 12.72 8.48 0.04
N GLY A 132 12.80 8.22 -1.26
CA GLY A 132 12.95 6.88 -1.80
C GLY A 132 11.66 6.05 -1.75
N PRO A 133 11.61 4.95 -2.54
CA PRO A 133 10.37 4.21 -2.79
C PRO A 133 9.82 3.52 -1.53
N PHE A 134 10.67 3.05 -0.63
CA PHE A 134 10.21 2.32 0.56
C PHE A 134 9.39 3.21 1.50
N PHE A 135 9.87 4.42 1.79
CA PHE A 135 9.20 5.36 2.68
C PHE A 135 7.90 5.90 2.07
N LEU A 136 7.90 6.19 0.77
CA LEU A 136 6.69 6.54 0.03
C LEU A 136 5.64 5.42 0.08
N GLN A 137 6.06 4.17 -0.09
CA GLN A 137 5.15 3.03 0.02
C GLN A 137 4.58 2.89 1.44
N MET A 138 5.37 3.13 2.48
CA MET A 138 4.89 3.15 3.86
C MET A 138 3.84 4.24 4.10
N ARG A 139 4.04 5.45 3.54
CA ARG A 139 3.04 6.52 3.60
C ARG A 139 1.73 6.11 2.96
N ILE A 140 1.78 5.52 1.76
CA ILE A 140 0.59 5.05 1.05
C ILE A 140 -0.12 3.97 1.86
N LYS A 141 0.61 2.98 2.39
CA LYS A 141 0.05 1.94 3.27
C LYS A 141 -0.62 2.54 4.51
N HIS A 142 -0.01 3.54 5.11
CA HIS A 142 -0.59 4.24 6.26
C HIS A 142 -1.88 4.97 5.87
N LEU A 143 -1.88 5.74 4.77
CA LEU A 143 -3.07 6.45 4.28
C LEU A 143 -4.24 5.48 3.99
N LEU A 144 -3.95 4.32 3.40
CA LEU A 144 -4.94 3.26 3.18
C LEU A 144 -5.52 2.73 4.50
N LYS A 145 -4.65 2.38 5.47
CA LYS A 145 -5.07 1.91 6.80
C LYS A 145 -5.91 2.96 7.54
N SER A 146 -5.61 4.24 7.34
CA SER A 146 -6.32 5.38 7.94
C SER A 146 -7.56 5.83 7.14
N ASN A 147 -7.95 5.08 6.09
CA ASN A 147 -9.08 5.37 5.22
C ASN A 147 -9.00 6.74 4.51
N CYS A 148 -7.79 7.27 4.32
CA CYS A 148 -7.50 8.50 3.56
C CYS A 148 -7.35 8.18 2.06
N ILE A 149 -8.41 7.61 1.47
CA ILE A 149 -8.38 7.08 0.10
C ILE A 149 -7.96 8.15 -0.93
N PRO A 150 -8.52 9.38 -0.96
CA PRO A 150 -8.12 10.38 -1.97
C PRO A 150 -6.62 10.70 -1.95
N GLN A 151 -6.05 10.81 -0.75
CA GLN A 151 -4.62 11.06 -0.54
C GLN A 151 -3.76 9.88 -0.99
N ALA A 152 -4.18 8.65 -0.63
CA ALA A 152 -3.51 7.43 -1.05
C ALA A 152 -3.53 7.28 -2.59
N THR A 153 -4.67 7.57 -3.23
CA THR A 153 -4.84 7.56 -4.69
C THR A 153 -3.87 8.54 -5.35
N ALA A 154 -3.81 9.79 -4.86
CA ALA A 154 -2.95 10.82 -5.44
C ALA A 154 -1.46 10.45 -5.36
N LEU A 155 -1.01 10.00 -4.19
CA LEU A 155 0.38 9.64 -3.96
C LEU A 155 0.78 8.35 -4.71
N SER A 156 -0.06 7.32 -4.68
CA SER A 156 0.22 6.05 -5.38
C SER A 156 0.25 6.22 -6.89
N LYS A 157 -0.69 6.99 -7.47
CA LYS A 157 -0.70 7.31 -8.91
C LYS A 157 0.60 8.00 -9.33
N LEU A 158 0.98 9.05 -8.60
CA LEU A 158 2.18 9.82 -8.88
C LEU A 158 3.44 8.94 -8.83
N CYS A 159 3.54 8.05 -7.83
CA CYS A 159 4.66 7.12 -7.75
C CYS A 159 4.64 6.06 -8.86
N ALA A 160 3.46 5.56 -9.23
CA ALA A 160 3.30 4.56 -10.29
C ALA A 160 3.67 5.10 -11.69
N GLU A 161 3.44 6.40 -11.92
CA GLU A 161 3.76 7.08 -13.17
C GLU A 161 5.20 7.65 -13.21
N SER A 162 5.96 7.54 -12.12
CA SER A 162 7.29 8.12 -12.01
C SER A 162 8.36 7.34 -12.77
N LYS A 163 9.24 8.07 -13.46
CA LYS A 163 10.42 7.50 -14.13
C LYS A 163 11.64 7.37 -13.22
N GLU A 164 11.60 8.01 -12.04
CA GLU A 164 12.69 7.97 -11.05
C GLU A 164 12.67 6.66 -10.24
N ILE A 165 11.53 5.95 -10.25
CA ILE A 165 11.35 4.70 -9.52
C ILE A 165 11.56 3.53 -10.48
N SER A 166 12.56 2.70 -10.20
CA SER A 166 12.89 1.55 -11.05
C SER A 166 11.84 0.44 -11.03
N ASN A 167 11.18 0.22 -9.90
CA ASN A 167 10.12 -0.77 -9.74
C ASN A 167 8.85 -0.13 -9.17
N VAL A 168 7.87 0.10 -10.06
CA VAL A 168 6.61 0.77 -9.74
C VAL A 168 5.46 -0.18 -9.39
N SER A 169 5.65 -1.51 -9.46
CA SER A 169 4.56 -2.48 -9.36
C SER A 169 3.78 -2.38 -8.05
N SER A 170 4.47 -2.10 -6.95
CA SER A 170 3.85 -1.97 -5.63
C SER A 170 3.03 -0.67 -5.49
N PHE A 171 3.42 0.39 -6.20
CA PHE A 171 2.66 1.63 -6.29
C PHE A 171 1.45 1.46 -7.20
N GLN A 172 1.61 0.75 -8.32
CA GLN A 172 0.53 0.42 -9.22
C GLN A 172 -0.54 -0.44 -8.52
N GLN A 173 -0.14 -1.48 -7.77
CA GLN A 173 -1.06 -2.26 -6.94
C GLN A 173 -1.79 -1.38 -5.94
N ALA A 174 -1.09 -0.49 -5.22
CA ALA A 174 -1.74 0.41 -4.26
C ALA A 174 -2.71 1.38 -4.94
N TYR A 175 -2.38 1.90 -6.12
CA TYR A 175 -3.24 2.77 -6.91
C TYR A 175 -4.52 2.04 -7.33
N ILE A 176 -4.39 0.82 -7.86
CA ILE A 176 -5.52 -0.01 -8.26
C ILE A 176 -6.41 -0.37 -7.06
N THR A 177 -5.83 -0.70 -5.91
CA THR A 177 -6.58 -0.89 -4.67
C THR A 177 -7.39 0.33 -4.29
N CYS A 178 -6.82 1.54 -4.42
CA CYS A 178 -7.57 2.77 -4.19
C CYS A 178 -8.73 2.93 -5.18
N LEU A 179 -8.51 2.68 -6.47
CA LEU A 179 -9.57 2.75 -7.49
C LEU A 179 -10.70 1.78 -7.22
N CYS A 180 -10.40 0.56 -6.77
CA CYS A 180 -11.41 -0.42 -6.38
C CYS A 180 -12.32 0.07 -5.24
N SER A 181 -11.79 0.85 -4.30
CA SER A 181 -12.56 1.36 -3.15
C SER A 181 -13.60 2.43 -3.50
N ILE A 182 -13.51 3.04 -4.69
CA ILE A 182 -14.41 4.11 -5.14
C ILE A 182 -15.35 3.67 -6.29
N LEU A 183 -15.34 2.38 -6.64
CA LEU A 183 -16.25 1.84 -7.65
C LEU A 183 -17.72 1.98 -7.20
N PRO A 184 -18.68 2.17 -8.14
CA PRO A 184 -18.56 2.04 -9.60
C PRO A 184 -18.25 3.36 -10.34
N ASN A 185 -17.40 4.23 -9.79
CA ASN A 185 -16.97 5.46 -10.46
C ASN A 185 -16.42 5.20 -11.89
N GLU A 186 -16.93 5.91 -12.90
CA GLU A 186 -16.57 5.69 -14.30
C GLU A 186 -15.09 5.98 -14.59
N ASP A 187 -14.50 7.00 -13.98
CA ASP A 187 -13.11 7.35 -14.20
C ASP A 187 -12.18 6.31 -13.57
N ALA A 188 -12.55 5.76 -12.41
CA ALA A 188 -11.84 4.62 -11.83
C ALA A 188 -11.87 3.39 -12.74
N ILE A 189 -13.02 3.09 -13.36
CA ILE A 189 -13.13 2.01 -14.35
C ILE A 189 -12.22 2.29 -15.56
N LYS A 190 -12.20 3.53 -16.07
CA LYS A 190 -11.33 3.92 -17.20
C LYS A 190 -9.84 3.85 -16.86
N GLU A 191 -9.44 4.09 -15.61
CA GLU A 191 -8.04 3.96 -15.20
C GLU A 191 -7.65 2.48 -15.04
N ILE A 192 -8.49 1.67 -14.39
CA ILE A 192 -8.29 0.21 -14.28
C ILE A 192 -8.17 -0.43 -15.68
N ALA A 193 -8.98 0.05 -16.64
CA ALA A 193 -8.99 -0.39 -18.02
C ALA A 193 -7.66 -0.25 -18.77
N LYS A 194 -6.76 0.64 -18.32
CA LYS A 194 -5.47 0.91 -18.99
C LYS A 194 -4.39 -0.10 -18.60
N VAL A 195 -4.59 -0.84 -17.52
CA VAL A 195 -3.61 -1.79 -16.99
C VAL A 195 -3.59 -3.05 -17.85
N ASP A 196 -2.40 -3.59 -18.12
CA ASP A 196 -2.26 -4.85 -18.86
C ASP A 196 -2.91 -6.00 -18.10
N CYS A 197 -3.54 -6.93 -18.83
CA CYS A 197 -4.28 -8.00 -18.18
C CYS A 197 -3.39 -8.93 -17.34
N LYS A 198 -2.11 -9.15 -17.70
CA LYS A 198 -1.20 -9.95 -16.88
C LYS A 198 -0.88 -9.25 -15.57
N GLU A 199 -0.65 -7.94 -15.63
CA GLU A 199 -0.42 -7.14 -14.44
C GLU A 199 -1.66 -7.12 -13.53
N VAL A 200 -2.87 -7.05 -14.10
CA VAL A 200 -4.11 -7.19 -13.31
C VAL A 200 -4.20 -8.56 -12.64
N LEU A 201 -3.84 -9.65 -13.34
CA LEU A 201 -3.81 -10.98 -12.75
C LEU A 201 -2.78 -11.09 -11.61
N ASP A 202 -1.59 -10.50 -11.78
CA ASP A 202 -0.57 -10.46 -10.74
C ASP A 202 -1.07 -9.67 -9.50
N ILE A 203 -1.72 -8.53 -9.72
CA ILE A 203 -2.34 -7.73 -8.64
C ILE A 203 -3.44 -8.53 -7.93
N ILE A 204 -4.30 -9.24 -8.65
CA ILE A 204 -5.34 -10.11 -8.06
C ILE A 204 -4.69 -11.19 -7.18
N CYS A 205 -3.65 -11.87 -7.68
CA CYS A 205 -2.92 -12.89 -6.93
C CYS A 205 -2.30 -12.33 -5.65
N ASN A 206 -1.67 -11.14 -5.74
CA ASN A 206 -1.06 -10.49 -4.58
C ASN A 206 -2.12 -10.13 -3.53
N LEU A 207 -3.24 -9.53 -3.95
CA LEU A 207 -4.35 -9.20 -3.06
C LEU A 207 -4.92 -10.45 -2.37
N GLU A 208 -5.08 -11.57 -3.07
CA GLU A 208 -5.48 -12.84 -2.46
C GLU A 208 -4.46 -13.33 -1.43
N SER A 209 -3.16 -13.27 -1.76
CA SER A 209 -2.09 -13.70 -0.84
C SER A 209 -2.02 -12.84 0.43
N GLU A 210 -2.43 -11.57 0.34
CA GLU A 210 -2.54 -10.62 1.44
C GLU A 210 -3.87 -10.77 2.22
N GLY A 211 -4.76 -11.67 1.82
CA GLY A 211 -6.07 -11.88 2.44
C GLY A 211 -7.13 -10.81 2.09
N GLN A 212 -6.88 -10.01 1.05
CA GLN A 212 -7.80 -8.97 0.55
C GLN A 212 -8.79 -9.51 -0.48
N ASP A 213 -9.47 -10.62 -0.17
CA ASP A 213 -10.36 -11.35 -1.09
C ASP A 213 -11.44 -10.44 -1.70
N ASN A 214 -12.04 -9.56 -0.91
CA ASN A 214 -13.07 -8.64 -1.38
C ASN A 214 -12.53 -7.65 -2.42
N THR A 215 -11.35 -7.07 -2.21
CA THR A 215 -10.71 -6.15 -3.16
C THR A 215 -10.31 -6.89 -4.43
N ALA A 216 -9.72 -8.08 -4.29
CA ALA A 216 -9.35 -8.94 -5.42
C ALA A 216 -10.58 -9.27 -6.28
N PHE A 217 -11.70 -9.63 -5.64
CA PHE A 217 -12.95 -9.93 -6.32
C PHE A 217 -13.56 -8.72 -7.02
N VAL A 218 -13.55 -7.55 -6.38
CA VAL A 218 -14.02 -6.29 -6.99
C VAL A 218 -13.19 -5.95 -8.22
N LEU A 219 -11.86 -6.01 -8.14
CA LEU A 219 -10.96 -5.79 -9.27
C LEU A 219 -11.24 -6.78 -10.41
N CYS A 220 -11.30 -8.07 -10.08
CA CYS A 220 -11.51 -9.14 -11.06
C CYS A 220 -12.88 -9.00 -11.76
N THR A 221 -13.93 -8.67 -11.00
CA THR A 221 -15.28 -8.45 -11.54
C THR A 221 -15.34 -7.24 -12.46
N THR A 222 -14.74 -6.12 -12.05
CA THR A 222 -14.69 -4.88 -12.86
C THR A 222 -13.94 -5.11 -14.16
N TYR A 223 -12.75 -5.69 -14.10
CA TYR A 223 -11.92 -5.92 -15.29
C TYR A 223 -12.56 -6.95 -16.23
N LEU A 224 -13.14 -8.04 -15.69
CA LEU A 224 -13.85 -9.04 -16.49
C LEU A 224 -15.08 -8.44 -17.17
N THR A 225 -15.89 -7.65 -16.44
CA THR A 225 -17.05 -6.95 -17.01
C THR A 225 -16.64 -6.10 -18.21
N GLN A 226 -15.52 -5.38 -18.09
CA GLN A 226 -14.98 -4.58 -19.19
C GLN A 226 -14.53 -5.45 -20.36
N GLN A 227 -13.82 -6.58 -20.14
CA GLN A 227 -13.41 -7.49 -21.21
C GLN A 227 -14.63 -8.04 -21.97
N LEU A 228 -15.68 -8.43 -21.26
CA LEU A 228 -16.93 -8.93 -21.84
C LEU A 228 -17.59 -7.88 -22.74
N GLN A 229 -17.66 -6.62 -22.28
CA GLN A 229 -18.27 -5.50 -23.00
C GLN A 229 -17.43 -4.98 -24.18
N THR A 230 -16.12 -5.09 -24.10
CA THR A 230 -15.19 -4.62 -25.15
C THR A 230 -14.76 -5.74 -26.12
N ALA A 231 -15.23 -6.97 -25.88
CA ALA A 231 -14.87 -8.16 -26.65
C ALA A 231 -13.36 -8.51 -26.62
N SER A 232 -12.61 -8.01 -25.64
CA SER A 232 -11.20 -8.38 -25.44
C SER A 232 -11.09 -9.79 -24.90
N VAL A 233 -10.30 -10.65 -25.54
CA VAL A 233 -10.14 -12.07 -25.16
C VAL A 233 -8.78 -12.42 -24.54
N TYR A 234 -7.94 -11.41 -24.29
CA TYR A 234 -6.59 -11.59 -23.76
C TYR A 234 -6.64 -12.02 -22.29
N CYS A 235 -6.05 -13.18 -21.97
CA CYS A 235 -6.06 -13.80 -20.64
C CYS A 235 -7.46 -14.03 -20.04
N SER A 236 -8.51 -14.10 -20.87
CA SER A 236 -9.89 -14.19 -20.38
C SER A 236 -10.20 -15.52 -19.68
N TRP A 237 -9.50 -16.60 -20.02
CA TRP A 237 -9.68 -17.87 -19.32
C TRP A 237 -9.17 -17.77 -17.89
N GLU A 238 -7.93 -17.30 -17.71
CA GLU A 238 -7.31 -17.09 -16.41
C GLU A 238 -8.15 -16.15 -15.55
N LEU A 239 -8.56 -15.02 -16.11
CA LEU A 239 -9.39 -14.03 -15.42
C LEU A 239 -10.76 -14.60 -15.01
N THR A 240 -11.43 -15.34 -15.89
CA THR A 240 -12.73 -15.97 -15.57
C THR A 240 -12.57 -17.05 -14.48
N LEU A 241 -11.47 -17.80 -14.51
CA LEU A 241 -11.15 -18.82 -13.51
C LEU A 241 -10.82 -18.21 -12.14
N PHE A 242 -10.06 -17.10 -12.10
CA PHE A 242 -9.83 -16.36 -10.86
C PHE A 242 -11.14 -15.82 -10.30
N TRP A 243 -11.94 -15.18 -11.16
CA TRP A 243 -13.25 -14.66 -10.78
C TRP A 243 -14.14 -15.75 -10.19
N SER A 244 -14.21 -16.94 -10.79
CA SER A 244 -15.07 -18.02 -10.28
C SER A 244 -14.64 -18.50 -8.90
N LYS A 245 -13.34 -18.69 -8.68
CA LYS A 245 -12.80 -19.10 -7.38
C LYS A 245 -13.03 -18.05 -6.30
N LEU A 246 -12.76 -16.77 -6.61
CA LEU A 246 -13.00 -15.64 -5.71
C LEU A 246 -14.50 -15.52 -5.37
N GLN A 247 -15.36 -15.63 -6.37
CA GLN A 247 -16.82 -15.60 -6.19
C GLN A 247 -17.28 -16.69 -5.22
N ARG A 248 -16.81 -17.92 -5.39
CA ARG A 248 -17.16 -19.06 -4.54
C ARG A 248 -16.62 -18.94 -3.11
N ARG A 249 -15.47 -18.26 -2.94
CA ARG A 249 -14.89 -17.98 -1.63
C ARG A 249 -15.71 -16.93 -0.86
N ILE A 250 -16.17 -15.89 -1.54
CA ILE A 250 -16.99 -14.81 -0.94
C ILE A 250 -18.42 -15.27 -0.68
N ASP A 251 -19.02 -15.99 -1.63
CA ASP A 251 -20.37 -16.56 -1.50
C ASP A 251 -20.37 -18.03 -1.96
N PRO A 252 -20.45 -19.00 -1.03
CA PRO A 252 -20.55 -20.42 -1.35
C PRO A 252 -21.88 -20.85 -1.98
N SER A 253 -22.85 -19.95 -2.17
CA SER A 253 -24.12 -20.25 -2.85
C SER A 253 -23.93 -20.55 -4.33
N VAL A 254 -24.41 -21.72 -4.77
CA VAL A 254 -24.37 -22.11 -6.18
C VAL A 254 -25.34 -21.27 -7.00
N ASP A 255 -26.52 -20.98 -6.46
CA ASP A 255 -27.53 -20.19 -7.16
C ASP A 255 -27.04 -18.76 -7.40
N THR A 256 -26.38 -18.13 -6.41
CA THR A 256 -25.78 -16.81 -6.59
C THR A 256 -24.69 -16.84 -7.66
N PHE A 257 -23.84 -17.87 -7.65
CA PHE A 257 -22.78 -18.04 -8.65
C PHE A 257 -23.36 -18.20 -10.07
N LEU A 258 -24.39 -19.04 -10.25
CA LEU A 258 -25.06 -19.25 -11.53
C LEU A 258 -25.73 -17.97 -12.03
N GLU A 259 -26.39 -17.22 -11.16
CA GLU A 259 -27.02 -15.95 -11.52
C GLU A 259 -25.98 -14.91 -11.96
N ARG A 260 -24.83 -14.80 -11.27
CA ARG A 260 -23.74 -13.92 -11.71
C ARG A 260 -23.13 -14.36 -13.04
N CYS A 261 -22.94 -15.68 -13.25
CA CYS A 261 -22.51 -16.19 -14.56
C CYS A 261 -23.50 -15.85 -15.67
N ARG A 262 -24.81 -15.91 -15.38
CA ARG A 262 -25.86 -15.53 -16.33
C ARG A 262 -25.78 -14.04 -16.67
N GLN A 263 -25.58 -13.17 -15.67
CA GLN A 263 -25.39 -11.73 -15.90
C GLN A 263 -24.18 -11.45 -16.80
N PHE A 264 -23.05 -12.12 -16.58
CA PHE A 264 -21.90 -12.06 -17.47
C PHE A 264 -22.18 -12.60 -18.87
N GLY A 265 -22.94 -13.70 -18.98
CA GLY A 265 -23.35 -14.26 -20.25
C GLY A 265 -24.20 -13.31 -21.10
N VAL A 266 -25.04 -12.48 -20.47
CA VAL A 266 -25.87 -11.48 -21.16
C VAL A 266 -25.03 -10.37 -21.80
N ILE A 267 -23.93 -9.96 -21.15
CA ILE A 267 -23.06 -8.89 -21.66
C ILE A 267 -21.89 -9.39 -22.51
N ALA A 268 -21.65 -10.70 -22.54
CA ALA A 268 -20.56 -11.31 -23.30
C ALA A 268 -20.78 -11.13 -24.81
N LYS A 269 -19.83 -10.46 -25.47
CA LYS A 269 -19.88 -10.22 -26.93
C LYS A 269 -19.19 -11.29 -27.77
N THR A 270 -18.56 -12.30 -27.16
CA THR A 270 -17.78 -13.32 -27.89
C THR A 270 -18.15 -14.74 -27.44
N GLN A 271 -18.02 -15.69 -28.38
CA GLN A 271 -18.23 -17.11 -28.08
C GLN A 271 -17.19 -17.65 -27.09
N GLN A 272 -15.96 -17.12 -27.12
CA GLN A 272 -14.89 -17.52 -26.20
C GLN A 272 -15.24 -17.20 -24.74
N HIS A 273 -15.82 -16.01 -24.49
CA HIS A 273 -16.28 -15.66 -23.14
C HIS A 273 -17.40 -16.58 -22.64
N LEU A 274 -18.38 -16.88 -23.49
CA LEU A 274 -19.44 -17.84 -23.14
C LEU A 274 -18.86 -19.23 -22.84
N PHE A 275 -17.88 -19.68 -23.62
CA PHE A 275 -17.18 -20.94 -23.37
C PHE A 275 -16.42 -20.94 -22.04
N CYS A 276 -15.74 -19.84 -21.69
CA CYS A 276 -15.07 -19.70 -20.39
C CYS A 276 -16.08 -19.80 -19.24
N LEU A 277 -17.22 -19.10 -19.34
CA LEU A 277 -18.30 -19.15 -18.34
C LEU A 277 -18.88 -20.57 -18.18
N ILE A 278 -19.17 -21.26 -19.29
CA ILE A 278 -19.67 -22.65 -19.26
C ILE A 278 -18.66 -23.57 -18.54
N ARG A 279 -17.37 -23.42 -18.83
CA ARG A 279 -16.32 -24.25 -18.21
C ARG A 279 -16.18 -24.01 -16.71
N VAL A 280 -16.24 -22.76 -16.25
CA VAL A 280 -16.19 -22.48 -14.79
C VAL A 280 -17.47 -22.95 -14.10
N ILE A 281 -18.64 -22.86 -14.75
CA ILE A 281 -19.89 -23.46 -14.24
C ILE A 281 -19.72 -24.96 -14.05
N GLN A 282 -19.25 -25.67 -15.08
CA GLN A 282 -19.03 -27.12 -15.00
C GLN A 282 -18.06 -27.48 -13.87
N THR A 283 -16.99 -26.71 -13.70
CA THR A 283 -15.97 -26.98 -12.69
C THR A 283 -16.50 -26.76 -11.28
N GLU A 284 -17.07 -25.59 -10.99
CA GLU A 284 -17.51 -25.22 -9.63
C GLU A 284 -18.78 -25.96 -9.18
N VAL A 285 -19.67 -26.33 -10.11
CA VAL A 285 -20.89 -27.10 -9.79
C VAL A 285 -20.59 -28.59 -9.66
N SER A 286 -19.70 -29.15 -10.49
CA SER A 286 -19.37 -30.59 -10.42
C SER A 286 -18.50 -30.94 -9.21
N ASN A 287 -17.69 -30.01 -8.70
CA ASN A 287 -16.89 -30.21 -7.48
C ASN A 287 -17.74 -30.47 -6.22
N LEU A 288 -19.03 -30.12 -6.22
CA LEU A 288 -19.96 -30.45 -5.13
C LEU A 288 -20.41 -31.91 -5.13
N CYS A 289 -20.43 -32.59 -6.29
CA CYS A 289 -20.83 -34.01 -6.37
C CYS A 289 -19.79 -34.97 -5.78
N PHE A 290 -18.56 -34.53 -5.50
CA PHE A 290 -17.52 -35.36 -4.87
C PHE A 290 -17.42 -35.17 -3.35
N LEU A 291 -18.18 -34.25 -2.77
CA LEU A 291 -18.21 -33.95 -1.33
C LEU A 291 -19.52 -34.40 -0.64
N CYS A 292 -20.39 -35.13 -1.35
CA CYS A 292 -21.57 -35.81 -0.81
C CYS A 292 -21.41 -37.33 -0.87
#